data_AF-A0A363RCV4-F1
#
_entry.id   AF-A0A363RCV4-F1
#
_cell.length_a   1.000
_cell.length_b   1.000
_cell.length_c   1.000
_cell.angle_alpha   90.00
_cell.angle_beta   90.00
_cell.angle_gamma   90.00
#
_symmetry.space_group_name_H-M   'P 1'
#
loop_
_entity.id
_entity.type
_entity.pdbx_description
1 polymer ?
#
loop_
_entity_poly.entity_id
_entity_poly.type
_entity_poly.pdbx_seq_one_letter_code
_entity_poly.pdbx_strand_id
1 'polypeptide(L)'
;MRHMKKKKHSQSTDFVPHPRYGSAPMPSHVQGVSEEAILQCHWSYKSEEIFPESVLMADTSKQNFSIFPRECYVDMRKTCRSCKRPFIFFAAEQRHWFEVLQFYVDADCVHCPECRVQRMAAKRAFQRYSALTLLAKPTPDELQQLVDASLTLHAQGTLKSRDRLGQLKNAALRLIPDYPGTLALVEALRNKDALMPTDSKSD
;
A
#
# COMPACT_ATOMS: atom_id res chain seq x y z
N MET A 1 -1.29 -33.49 23.22
CA MET A 1 -2.31 -32.43 23.30
C MET A 1 -1.63 -31.12 23.72
N ARG A 2 -1.39 -30.19 22.79
CA ARG A 2 -0.80 -28.87 23.11
C ARG A 2 -1.94 -27.88 23.31
N HIS A 3 -2.14 -27.42 24.55
CA HIS A 3 -3.07 -26.34 24.86
C HIS A 3 -2.63 -25.05 24.14
N MET A 4 -3.42 -24.61 23.15
CA MET A 4 -3.30 -23.27 22.59
C MET A 4 -3.86 -22.29 23.61
N LYS A 5 -2.96 -21.53 24.26
CA LYS A 5 -3.33 -20.42 25.15
C LYS A 5 -4.19 -19.43 24.34
N LYS A 6 -5.42 -19.17 24.80
CA LYS A 6 -6.25 -18.05 24.33
C LYS A 6 -5.44 -16.77 24.44
N LYS A 7 -5.03 -16.20 23.31
CA LYS A 7 -4.40 -14.87 23.28
C LYS A 7 -5.50 -13.87 23.63
N LYS A 8 -5.41 -13.28 24.83
CA LYS A 8 -6.20 -12.09 25.19
C LYS A 8 -5.96 -11.04 24.10
N HIS A 9 -7.00 -10.57 23.42
CA HIS A 9 -6.90 -9.39 22.56
C HIS A 9 -6.33 -8.25 23.39
N SER A 10 -5.09 -7.88 23.07
CA SER A 10 -4.37 -6.77 23.64
C SER A 10 -5.12 -5.49 23.27
N GLN A 11 -5.89 -4.95 24.22
CA GLN A 11 -6.48 -3.63 24.09
C GLN A 11 -5.37 -2.59 23.86
N SER A 12 -5.63 -1.65 22.96
CA SER A 12 -4.75 -0.60 22.42
C SER A 12 -3.71 -1.06 21.38
N THR A 13 -4.15 -1.44 20.18
CA THR A 13 -3.31 -1.24 18.98
C THR A 13 -3.94 -0.19 18.09
N ASP A 14 -3.25 0.94 17.94
CA ASP A 14 -3.57 1.97 16.96
C ASP A 14 -3.32 1.41 15.56
N PHE A 15 -4.39 0.92 14.92
CA PHE A 15 -4.32 0.44 13.55
C PHE A 15 -4.25 1.61 12.58
N VAL A 16 -3.44 1.47 11.52
CA VAL A 16 -3.44 2.45 10.43
C VAL A 16 -4.88 2.65 9.92
N PRO A 17 -5.41 3.88 9.88
CA PRO A 17 -6.79 4.13 9.50
C PRO A 17 -7.02 3.74 8.04
N HIS A 18 -8.05 2.95 7.81
CA HIS A 18 -8.56 2.66 6.48
C HIS A 18 -9.48 3.80 6.02
N PRO A 19 -9.31 4.35 4.82
CA PRO A 19 -10.06 5.54 4.35
C PRO A 19 -11.57 5.34 4.32
N ARG A 20 -12.05 4.09 4.26
CA ARG A 20 -13.48 3.75 4.26
C ARG A 20 -14.01 3.13 5.55
N TYR A 21 -13.14 2.47 6.32
CA TYR A 21 -13.58 1.56 7.40
C TYR A 21 -13.05 1.98 8.78
N GLY A 22 -12.20 3.01 8.85
CA GLY A 22 -11.62 3.47 10.10
C GLY A 22 -10.48 2.57 10.58
N SER A 23 -10.26 2.55 11.90
CA SER A 23 -9.12 1.89 12.56
C SER A 23 -9.53 0.81 13.57
N ALA A 24 -10.80 0.37 13.56
CA ALA A 24 -11.29 -0.67 14.45
C ALA A 24 -11.96 -1.79 13.64
N PRO A 25 -11.96 -3.05 14.15
CA PRO A 25 -12.73 -4.12 13.53
C PRO A 25 -14.20 -3.72 13.37
N MET A 26 -14.82 -4.16 12.28
CA MET A 26 -16.19 -3.80 11.91
C MET A 26 -17.11 -5.01 12.09
N PRO A 27 -17.91 -5.05 13.18
CA PRO A 27 -18.87 -6.12 13.38
C PRO A 27 -19.86 -6.19 12.22
N SER A 28 -20.22 -7.40 11.82
CA SER A 28 -21.27 -7.64 10.85
C SER A 28 -22.59 -8.00 11.54
N HIS A 29 -23.66 -8.12 10.75
CA HIS A 29 -24.97 -8.60 11.22
C HIS A 29 -25.12 -10.12 11.15
N VAL A 30 -24.09 -10.85 10.70
CA VAL A 30 -24.13 -12.31 10.59
C VAL A 30 -23.99 -12.91 11.98
N GLN A 31 -24.94 -13.78 12.36
CA GLN A 31 -24.97 -14.44 13.67
C GLN A 31 -24.86 -15.96 13.52
N GLY A 32 -24.46 -16.64 14.60
CA GLY A 32 -24.47 -18.10 14.68
C GLY A 32 -23.30 -18.82 13.99
N VAL A 33 -22.32 -18.09 13.46
CA VAL A 33 -21.09 -18.68 12.91
C VAL A 33 -20.05 -18.75 14.03
N SER A 34 -19.58 -19.96 14.36
CA SER A 34 -18.54 -20.12 15.37
C SER A 34 -17.16 -19.73 14.82
N GLU A 35 -16.24 -19.37 15.70
CA GLU A 35 -14.85 -19.09 15.31
C GLU A 35 -14.20 -20.31 14.63
N GLU A 36 -14.51 -21.53 15.08
CA GLU A 36 -14.02 -22.75 14.44
C GLU A 36 -14.53 -22.90 13.00
N ALA A 37 -15.79 -22.55 12.73
CA ALA A 37 -16.33 -22.57 11.38
C ALA A 37 -15.64 -21.52 10.50
N ILE A 38 -15.41 -20.31 11.03
CA ILE A 38 -14.65 -19.26 10.33
C ILE A 38 -13.26 -19.77 9.96
N LEU A 39 -12.52 -20.37 10.90
CA LEU A 39 -11.18 -20.90 10.66
C LEU A 39 -11.10 -22.02 9.60
N GLN A 40 -12.22 -22.63 9.21
CA GLN A 40 -12.28 -23.59 8.10
C GLN A 40 -12.66 -22.95 6.76
N CYS A 41 -13.19 -21.72 6.74
CA CYS A 41 -13.57 -21.02 5.50
C CYS A 41 -12.41 -20.83 4.52
N HIS A 42 -11.16 -20.83 5.02
CA HIS A 42 -9.96 -20.77 4.20
C HIS A 42 -8.74 -21.30 4.95
N TRP A 43 -7.85 -21.99 4.25
CA TRP A 43 -6.64 -22.60 4.83
C TRP A 43 -5.75 -21.59 5.56
N SER A 44 -5.70 -20.34 5.10
CA SER A 44 -4.83 -19.30 5.66
C SER A 44 -5.31 -18.76 7.01
N TYR A 45 -6.58 -18.94 7.39
CA TYR A 45 -7.12 -18.28 8.60
C TYR A 45 -6.50 -18.80 9.89
N LYS A 46 -6.06 -20.06 9.90
CA LYS A 46 -5.41 -20.69 11.06
C LYS A 46 -4.08 -20.03 11.45
N SER A 47 -3.46 -19.27 10.55
CA SER A 47 -2.21 -18.54 10.80
C SER A 47 -2.39 -17.05 11.06
N GLU A 48 -3.61 -16.53 11.00
CA GLU A 48 -3.90 -15.10 11.10
C GLU A 48 -4.57 -14.77 12.45
N GLU A 49 -4.44 -13.53 12.91
CA GLU A 49 -5.28 -13.00 14.00
C GLU A 49 -6.54 -12.40 13.37
N ILE A 50 -7.68 -13.07 13.59
CA ILE A 50 -8.99 -12.73 13.04
C ILE A 50 -9.86 -12.02 14.09
N PHE A 51 -10.89 -11.29 13.63
CA PHE A 51 -11.93 -10.71 14.47
C PHE A 51 -13.29 -11.33 14.13
N PRO A 52 -13.69 -12.45 14.76
CA PRO A 52 -14.85 -13.27 14.36
C PRO A 52 -16.16 -12.50 14.22
N GLU A 53 -16.36 -11.43 15.00
CA GLU A 53 -17.54 -10.57 14.98
C GLU A 53 -17.78 -9.86 13.64
N SER A 54 -16.76 -9.78 12.78
CA SER A 54 -16.79 -9.11 11.48
C SER A 54 -17.13 -10.03 10.30
N VAL A 55 -17.51 -11.29 10.57
CA VAL A 55 -17.69 -12.31 9.53
C VAL A 55 -18.68 -11.88 8.45
N LEU A 56 -18.31 -12.04 7.18
CA LEU A 56 -19.18 -11.86 6.03
C LEU A 56 -19.19 -13.15 5.20
N MET A 57 -20.37 -13.62 4.84
CA MET A 57 -20.49 -14.74 3.91
C MET A 57 -20.02 -14.32 2.51
N ALA A 58 -19.28 -15.19 1.85
CA ALA A 58 -18.77 -14.96 0.53
C ALA A 58 -19.67 -15.59 -0.54
N ASP A 59 -19.67 -14.99 -1.73
CA ASP A 59 -20.24 -15.58 -2.94
C ASP A 59 -19.12 -16.25 -3.75
N THR A 60 -18.92 -17.55 -3.54
CA THR A 60 -17.83 -18.31 -4.17
C THR A 60 -17.96 -18.37 -5.69
N SER A 61 -19.16 -18.18 -6.25
CA SER A 61 -19.37 -18.13 -7.71
C SER A 61 -18.74 -16.90 -8.36
N LYS A 62 -18.46 -15.86 -7.56
CA LYS A 62 -17.79 -14.64 -8.00
C LYS A 62 -16.30 -14.66 -7.72
N GLN A 63 -15.72 -15.74 -7.23
CA GLN A 63 -14.30 -15.75 -6.86
C GLN A 63 -13.43 -16.29 -7.98
N ASN A 64 -12.24 -15.73 -8.13
CA ASN A 64 -11.17 -16.28 -8.95
C ASN A 64 -10.22 -17.10 -8.06
N PHE A 65 -10.24 -18.43 -8.17
CA PHE A 65 -9.42 -19.33 -7.35
C PHE A 65 -8.90 -20.51 -8.14
N SER A 66 -7.76 -21.06 -7.73
CA SER A 66 -7.11 -22.20 -8.36
C SER A 66 -7.50 -23.53 -7.72
N ILE A 67 -7.57 -23.58 -6.38
CA ILE A 67 -7.80 -24.82 -5.62
C ILE A 67 -9.06 -24.72 -4.76
N PHE A 68 -9.11 -23.79 -3.81
CA PHE A 68 -10.23 -23.64 -2.88
C PHE A 68 -10.72 -22.19 -2.80
N PRO A 69 -12.03 -21.96 -2.81
CA PRO A 69 -12.58 -20.63 -2.56
C PRO A 69 -12.45 -20.24 -1.08
N ARG A 70 -12.77 -18.97 -0.78
CA ARG A 70 -13.02 -18.50 0.59
C ARG A 70 -14.52 -18.55 0.84
N GLU A 71 -14.99 -19.34 1.80
CA GLU A 71 -16.44 -19.44 2.10
C GLU A 71 -16.97 -18.23 2.89
N CYS A 72 -16.09 -17.57 3.63
CA CYS A 72 -16.38 -16.36 4.37
C CYS A 72 -15.15 -15.44 4.44
N TYR A 73 -15.39 -14.17 4.69
CA TYR A 73 -14.39 -13.15 4.99
C TYR A 73 -14.51 -12.71 6.43
N VAL A 74 -13.39 -12.31 7.03
CA VAL A 74 -13.33 -11.81 8.42
C VAL A 74 -12.25 -10.75 8.49
N ASP A 75 -12.43 -9.69 9.26
CA ASP A 75 -11.37 -8.71 9.51
C ASP A 75 -10.14 -9.44 10.06
N MET A 76 -8.97 -9.11 9.51
CA MET A 76 -7.70 -9.71 9.88
C MET A 76 -6.71 -8.64 10.29
N ARG A 77 -6.03 -8.84 11.41
CA ARG A 77 -4.85 -8.06 11.76
C ARG A 77 -3.70 -8.45 10.83
N LYS A 78 -3.15 -7.48 10.12
CA LYS A 78 -1.94 -7.61 9.29
C LYS A 78 -0.88 -6.62 9.75
N THR A 79 0.38 -6.91 9.40
CA THR A 79 1.53 -6.01 9.66
C THR A 79 2.03 -5.46 8.34
N CYS A 80 2.11 -4.13 8.20
CA CYS A 80 2.57 -3.53 6.96
C CYS A 80 4.04 -3.87 6.68
N ARG A 81 4.33 -4.45 5.53
CA ARG A 81 5.71 -4.79 5.14
C ARG A 81 6.65 -3.57 5.08
N SER A 82 6.11 -2.40 4.74
CA SER A 82 6.85 -1.14 4.58
C SER A 82 7.02 -0.40 5.91
N CYS A 83 5.94 0.12 6.49
CA CYS A 83 6.02 0.96 7.70
C CYS A 83 5.94 0.18 9.01
N LYS A 84 5.79 -1.14 8.97
CA LYS A 84 5.70 -2.06 10.13
C LYS A 84 4.53 -1.82 11.09
N ARG A 85 3.72 -0.78 10.87
CA ARG A 85 2.50 -0.53 11.65
C ARG A 85 1.46 -1.62 11.40
N PRO A 86 0.70 -2.01 12.45
CA PRO A 86 -0.43 -2.91 12.30
C PRO A 86 -1.56 -2.22 11.53
N PHE A 87 -2.31 -2.97 10.73
CA PHE A 87 -3.51 -2.50 10.05
C PHE A 87 -4.51 -3.66 9.93
N ILE A 88 -5.76 -3.34 9.62
CA ILE A 88 -6.81 -4.34 9.42
C ILE A 88 -7.01 -4.54 7.92
N PHE A 89 -6.98 -5.80 7.46
CA PHE A 89 -7.51 -6.18 6.16
C PHE A 89 -8.98 -6.55 6.34
N PHE A 90 -9.85 -5.60 6.02
CA PHE A 90 -11.28 -5.69 6.37
C PHE A 90 -12.00 -6.77 5.55
N ALA A 91 -12.98 -7.45 6.14
CA ALA A 91 -13.84 -8.43 5.49
C ALA A 91 -14.55 -7.82 4.27
N ALA A 92 -15.05 -6.59 4.40
CA ALA A 92 -15.67 -5.85 3.30
C ALA A 92 -14.67 -5.52 2.18
N GLU A 93 -13.40 -5.29 2.53
CA GLU A 93 -12.33 -5.07 1.56
C GLU A 93 -11.98 -6.35 0.81
N GLN A 94 -11.83 -7.46 1.53
CA GLN A 94 -11.61 -8.79 0.97
C GLN A 94 -12.71 -9.17 -0.02
N ARG A 95 -13.99 -9.00 0.37
CA ARG A 95 -15.12 -9.25 -0.53
C ARG A 95 -15.02 -8.44 -1.82
N HIS A 96 -14.68 -7.16 -1.72
CA HIS A 96 -14.49 -6.33 -2.91
C HIS A 96 -13.32 -6.80 -3.79
N TRP A 97 -12.18 -7.15 -3.18
CA TRP A 97 -11.01 -7.63 -3.91
C TRP A 97 -11.30 -8.91 -4.70
N PHE A 98 -11.94 -9.87 -4.04
CA PHE A 98 -12.09 -11.21 -4.61
C PHE A 98 -13.34 -11.35 -5.48
N GLU A 99 -14.46 -10.71 -5.12
CA GLU A 99 -15.71 -10.84 -5.88
C GLU A 99 -15.91 -9.75 -6.93
N VAL A 100 -15.34 -8.55 -6.75
CA VAL A 100 -15.55 -7.42 -7.69
C VAL A 100 -14.30 -7.21 -8.54
N LEU A 101 -13.12 -7.13 -7.93
CA LEU A 101 -11.86 -6.94 -8.67
C LEU A 101 -11.29 -8.26 -9.24
N GLN A 102 -11.89 -9.41 -8.88
CA GLN A 102 -11.50 -10.73 -9.36
C GLN A 102 -10.02 -11.09 -9.09
N PHE A 103 -9.43 -10.52 -8.03
CA PHE A 103 -8.12 -10.96 -7.59
C PHE A 103 -8.18 -12.42 -7.17
N TYR A 104 -7.08 -13.15 -7.39
CA TYR A 104 -6.96 -14.51 -6.88
C TYR A 104 -7.19 -14.54 -5.38
N VAL A 105 -8.00 -15.48 -4.88
CA VAL A 105 -8.34 -15.58 -3.44
C VAL A 105 -7.12 -15.75 -2.54
N ASP A 106 -6.00 -16.25 -3.08
CA ASP A 106 -4.73 -16.39 -2.36
C ASP A 106 -3.92 -15.07 -2.29
N ALA A 107 -4.38 -13.99 -2.92
CA ALA A 107 -3.72 -12.69 -2.85
C ALA A 107 -3.78 -12.13 -1.42
N ASP A 108 -2.61 -11.73 -0.89
CA ASP A 108 -2.49 -11.22 0.48
C ASP A 108 -2.33 -9.69 0.50
N CYS A 109 -2.98 -9.05 1.47
CA CYS A 109 -2.81 -7.63 1.73
C CYS A 109 -1.60 -7.42 2.66
N VAL A 110 -0.43 -7.17 2.07
CA VAL A 110 0.85 -7.04 2.80
C VAL A 110 1.24 -5.58 3.10
N HIS A 111 0.48 -4.59 2.64
CA HIS A 111 0.74 -3.17 2.86
C HIS A 111 -0.52 -2.46 3.38
N CYS A 112 -0.36 -1.54 4.35
CA CYS A 112 -1.46 -0.74 4.85
C CYS A 112 -1.99 0.25 3.77
N PRO A 113 -3.20 0.82 3.94
CA PRO A 113 -3.81 1.72 2.98
C PRO A 113 -2.91 2.88 2.54
N GLU A 114 -2.29 3.58 3.50
CA GLU A 114 -1.37 4.69 3.21
C GLU A 114 -0.17 4.25 2.36
N CYS A 115 0.49 3.13 2.73
CA CYS A 115 1.62 2.62 1.96
C CYS A 115 1.20 2.12 0.57
N ARG A 116 -0.02 1.58 0.39
CA ARG A 116 -0.52 1.20 -0.93
C ARG A 116 -0.68 2.42 -1.83
N VAL A 117 -1.23 3.52 -1.32
CA VAL A 117 -1.36 4.79 -2.07
C VAL A 117 0.01 5.32 -2.48
N GLN A 118 0.96 5.38 -1.55
CA GLN A 118 2.33 5.82 -1.84
C GLN A 118 3.02 4.96 -2.90
N ARG A 119 2.84 3.64 -2.84
CA ARG A 119 3.38 2.69 -3.84
C ARG A 119 2.73 2.86 -5.21
N MET A 120 1.42 3.12 -5.26
CA MET A 120 0.74 3.41 -6.52
C MET A 120 1.22 4.72 -7.12
N ALA A 121 1.40 5.77 -6.31
CA ALA A 121 1.99 7.04 -6.74
C ALA A 121 3.42 6.84 -7.28
N ALA A 122 4.25 6.08 -6.56
CA ALA A 122 5.61 5.69 -6.98
C ALA A 122 5.61 5.03 -8.37
N LYS A 123 4.75 4.02 -8.54
CA LYS A 123 4.65 3.25 -9.79
C LYS A 123 4.23 4.15 -10.95
N ARG A 124 3.23 5.02 -10.74
CA ARG A 124 2.77 5.98 -11.76
C ARG A 124 3.85 7.00 -12.11
N ALA A 125 4.54 7.54 -11.10
CA ALA A 125 5.66 8.45 -11.30
C ALA A 125 6.79 7.77 -12.09
N PHE A 126 7.13 6.52 -11.76
CA PHE A 126 8.13 5.76 -12.50
C PHE A 126 7.74 5.55 -13.96
N GLN A 127 6.50 5.12 -14.23
CA GLN A 127 6.01 4.94 -15.61
C GLN A 127 6.08 6.24 -16.42
N ARG A 128 5.65 7.35 -15.81
CA ARG A 128 5.69 8.68 -16.44
C ARG A 128 7.13 9.14 -16.69
N TYR A 129 8.00 9.01 -15.70
CA TYR A 129 9.43 9.31 -15.84
C TYR A 129 10.06 8.49 -16.97
N SER A 130 9.83 7.18 -17.01
CA SER A 130 10.37 6.30 -18.05
C SER A 130 9.88 6.68 -19.45
N ALA A 131 8.62 7.08 -19.60
CA ALA A 131 8.09 7.51 -20.89
C ALA A 131 8.69 8.86 -21.35
N LEU A 132 8.74 9.85 -20.45
CA LEU A 132 9.13 11.22 -20.78
C LEU A 132 10.64 11.39 -20.97
N THR A 133 11.47 10.59 -20.28
CA THR A 133 12.92 10.64 -20.44
C THR A 133 13.42 10.16 -21.80
N LEU A 134 12.58 9.46 -22.57
CA LEU A 134 12.90 9.02 -23.94
C LEU A 134 12.58 10.09 -24.99
N LEU A 135 11.86 11.16 -24.62
CA LEU A 135 11.53 12.23 -25.54
C LEU A 135 12.75 13.12 -25.80
N ALA A 136 13.12 13.28 -27.07
CA ALA A 136 14.25 14.14 -27.45
C ALA A 136 13.98 15.63 -27.15
N LYS A 137 12.72 16.06 -27.25
CA LYS A 137 12.29 17.45 -27.02
C LYS A 137 10.90 17.46 -26.34
N PRO A 138 10.82 17.38 -25.01
CA PRO A 138 9.55 17.47 -24.31
C PRO A 138 8.96 18.88 -24.46
N THR A 139 7.65 18.95 -24.60
CA THR A 139 6.88 20.20 -24.48
C THR A 139 6.98 20.76 -23.05
N PRO A 140 6.62 22.04 -22.81
CA PRO A 140 6.62 22.60 -21.47
C PRO A 140 5.77 21.81 -20.46
N ASP A 141 4.61 21.29 -20.88
CA ASP A 141 3.74 20.47 -20.02
C ASP A 141 4.38 19.10 -19.71
N GLU A 142 4.93 18.43 -20.71
CA GLU A 142 5.68 17.18 -20.52
C GLU A 142 6.91 17.38 -19.63
N LEU A 143 7.56 18.54 -19.71
CA LEU A 143 8.68 18.87 -18.83
C LEU A 143 8.21 19.07 -17.39
N GLN A 144 7.07 19.73 -17.15
CA GLN A 144 6.46 19.82 -15.80
C GLN A 144 6.15 18.43 -15.24
N GLN A 145 5.52 17.57 -16.05
CA GLN A 145 5.22 16.20 -15.70
C GLN A 145 6.47 15.37 -15.36
N LEU A 146 7.58 15.59 -16.10
CA LEU A 146 8.86 14.94 -15.84
C LEU A 146 9.50 15.43 -14.55
N VAL A 147 9.37 16.74 -14.24
CA VAL A 147 9.81 17.33 -12.98
C VAL A 147 9.08 16.71 -11.79
N ASP A 148 7.74 16.66 -11.82
CA ASP A 148 6.92 16.06 -10.75
C ASP A 148 7.25 14.59 -10.52
N ALA A 149 7.38 13.82 -11.60
CA ALA A 149 7.74 12.42 -11.54
C ALA A 149 9.13 12.23 -10.92
N SER A 150 10.10 13.07 -11.30
CA SER A 150 11.47 13.01 -10.79
C SER A 150 11.55 13.37 -9.30
N LEU A 151 10.82 14.40 -8.86
CA LEU A 151 10.73 14.78 -7.45
C LEU A 151 10.12 13.67 -6.60
N THR A 152 9.03 13.07 -7.07
CA THR A 152 8.37 11.94 -6.39
C THR A 152 9.32 10.76 -6.23
N LEU A 153 10.03 10.37 -7.30
CA LEU A 153 10.99 9.26 -7.27
C LEU A 153 12.23 9.57 -6.43
N HIS A 154 12.65 10.84 -6.39
CA HIS A 154 13.77 11.29 -5.57
C HIS A 154 13.43 11.22 -4.07
N ALA A 155 12.26 11.74 -3.68
CA ALA A 155 11.76 11.68 -2.30
C ALA A 155 11.62 10.24 -1.78
N GLN A 156 11.35 9.29 -2.67
CA GLN A 156 11.28 7.85 -2.35
C GLN A 156 12.63 7.13 -2.41
N GLY A 157 13.73 7.84 -2.70
CA GLY A 157 15.07 7.27 -2.81
C GLY A 157 15.27 6.36 -4.03
N THR A 158 14.34 6.32 -4.97
CA THR A 158 14.43 5.51 -6.20
C THR A 158 15.31 6.21 -7.24
N LEU A 159 15.16 7.52 -7.41
CA LEU A 159 15.99 8.33 -8.30
C LEU A 159 17.10 9.03 -7.49
N LYS A 160 18.30 8.45 -7.51
CA LYS A 160 19.47 8.96 -6.76
C LYS A 160 20.47 9.77 -7.59
N SER A 161 20.33 9.77 -8.93
CA SER A 161 21.30 10.43 -9.81
C SER A 161 21.17 11.94 -9.73
N ARG A 162 22.13 12.57 -9.02
CA ARG A 162 22.21 14.03 -8.88
C ARG A 162 22.45 14.72 -10.22
N ASP A 163 23.24 14.11 -11.11
CA ASP A 163 23.54 14.68 -12.43
C ASP A 163 22.27 14.77 -13.28
N ARG A 164 21.44 13.72 -13.31
CA ARG A 164 20.17 13.72 -14.04
C ARG A 164 19.22 14.79 -13.49
N LEU A 165 19.10 14.88 -12.16
CA LEU A 165 18.30 15.92 -11.52
C LEU A 165 18.85 17.32 -11.82
N GLY A 166 20.17 17.49 -11.88
CA GLY A 166 20.82 18.75 -12.23
C GLY A 166 20.57 19.18 -13.67
N GLN A 167 20.65 18.24 -14.62
CA GLN A 167 20.30 18.46 -16.03
C GLN A 167 18.83 18.86 -16.17
N LEU A 168 17.93 18.13 -15.50
CA LEU A 168 16.50 18.43 -15.50
C LEU A 168 16.21 19.81 -14.89
N LYS A 169 16.83 20.15 -13.76
CA LYS A 169 16.72 21.47 -13.12
C LYS A 169 17.17 22.58 -14.08
N ASN A 170 18.29 22.41 -14.78
CA ASN A 170 18.76 23.41 -15.75
C ASN A 170 17.79 23.57 -16.93
N ALA A 171 17.22 22.46 -17.44
CA ALA A 171 16.20 22.51 -18.48
C ALA A 171 14.92 23.21 -18.00
N ALA A 172 14.47 22.91 -16.78
CA ALA A 172 13.30 23.50 -16.16
C ALA A 172 13.45 25.01 -15.92
N LEU A 173 14.58 25.46 -15.38
CA LEU A 173 14.88 26.90 -15.21
C LEU A 173 14.85 27.69 -16.52
N ARG A 174 15.17 27.04 -17.64
CA ARG A 174 15.18 27.70 -18.97
C ARG A 174 13.78 27.77 -19.59
N LEU A 175 12.96 26.73 -19.42
CA LEU A 175 11.72 26.54 -20.19
C LEU A 175 10.45 26.74 -19.37
N ILE A 176 10.50 26.50 -18.06
CA ILE A 176 9.38 26.58 -17.12
C ILE A 176 9.84 27.18 -15.76
N PRO A 177 10.46 28.38 -15.75
CA PRO A 177 11.05 28.95 -14.53
C PRO A 177 10.04 29.19 -13.41
N ASP A 178 8.81 29.59 -13.75
CA ASP A 178 7.77 29.96 -12.78
C ASP A 178 6.96 28.74 -12.27
N TYR A 179 7.26 27.54 -12.79
CA TYR A 179 6.59 26.34 -12.35
C TYR A 179 7.05 25.94 -10.93
N PRO A 180 6.13 25.69 -9.97
CA PRO A 180 6.52 25.38 -8.58
C PRO A 180 7.48 24.18 -8.44
N GLY A 181 7.33 23.15 -9.30
CA GLY A 181 8.24 22.01 -9.30
C GLY A 181 9.68 22.37 -9.68
N THR A 182 9.90 23.45 -10.43
CA THR A 182 11.23 23.96 -10.77
C THR A 182 11.94 24.47 -9.52
N LEU A 183 11.23 25.22 -8.66
CA LEU A 183 11.75 25.68 -7.37
C LEU A 183 12.04 24.50 -6.44
N ALA A 184 11.12 23.54 -6.35
CA ALA A 184 11.29 22.33 -5.54
C ALA A 184 12.53 21.51 -5.97
N LEU A 185 12.83 21.43 -7.28
CA LEU A 185 14.06 20.79 -7.77
C LEU A 185 15.33 21.53 -7.33
N VAL A 186 15.31 22.86 -7.34
CA VAL A 186 16.43 23.68 -6.87
C VAL A 186 16.69 23.42 -5.39
N GLU A 187 15.63 23.41 -4.58
CA GLU A 187 15.72 23.14 -3.14
C GLU A 187 16.20 21.72 -2.83
N ALA A 188 15.64 20.71 -3.51
CA ALA A 188 16.04 19.31 -3.35
C ALA A 188 17.53 19.08 -3.65
N LEU A 189 18.10 19.83 -4.60
CA LEU A 189 19.53 19.73 -4.94
C LEU A 189 20.45 20.56 -4.04
N ARG A 190 19.93 21.63 -3.42
CA ARG A 190 20.68 22.49 -2.47
C ARG A 190 20.93 21.78 -1.13
N ASN A 191 19.95 21.03 -0.63
CA ASN A 191 20.10 20.28 0.62
C ASN A 191 21.02 19.07 0.42
N LYS A 192 22.26 19.14 0.92
CA LYS A 192 23.25 18.04 0.82
C LYS A 192 22.92 16.82 1.68
N ASP A 193 22.12 16.98 2.74
CA ASP A 193 22.04 15.98 3.83
C ASP A 193 20.62 15.49 4.20
N ALA A 194 19.55 15.87 3.51
CA ALA A 194 18.20 15.70 4.06
C ALA A 194 17.53 14.30 3.89
N LEU A 195 18.07 13.34 3.12
CA LEU A 195 17.26 12.20 2.65
C LEU A 195 18.00 10.84 2.55
N MET A 196 18.86 10.52 3.52
CA MET A 196 19.17 9.11 3.80
C MET A 196 18.13 8.60 4.81
N PRO A 197 17.32 7.55 4.52
CA PRO A 197 16.74 6.79 5.61
C PRO A 197 17.91 6.25 6.41
N THR A 198 17.95 6.57 7.70
CA THR A 198 18.90 5.99 8.63
C THR A 198 18.68 4.48 8.63
N ASP A 199 19.52 3.75 7.90
CA ASP A 199 19.67 2.31 8.09
C ASP A 199 20.11 2.10 9.54
N SER A 200 19.15 1.76 10.39
CA SER A 200 19.41 1.19 11.71
C SER A 200 20.11 -0.15 11.49
N LYS A 201 21.44 -0.12 11.41
CA LYS A 201 22.25 -1.25 11.82
C LYS A 201 21.99 -1.46 13.31
N SER A 202 21.53 -2.65 13.66
CA SER A 202 21.51 -3.15 15.02
C SER A 202 22.23 -4.48 15.00
N ASP A 203 23.15 -4.62 15.94
CA ASP A 203 24.12 -5.70 16.12
C ASP A 203 23.48 -7.07 16.37
#